data_AF-A0A838V3Y7-F1
#
_entry.id   AF-A0A838V3Y7-F1
#
_cell.length_a   1.000
_cell.length_b   1.000
_cell.length_c   1.000
_cell.angle_alpha   90.00
_cell.angle_beta   90.00
_cell.angle_gamma   90.00
#
_symmetry.space_group_name_H-M   'P 1'
#
loop_
_entity.id
_entity.type
_entity.pdbx_description
1 polymer ?
#
loop_
_entity_poly.entity_id
_entity_poly.type
_entity_poly.pdbx_seq_one_letter_code
_entity_poly.pdbx_strand_id
1 'polypeptide(L)'
;MATSPTEACVLVLLFTGVVAPLVGLLLWHVGGSWDSIGKGPFAIEGQQPRPAGQPAPAVDPAIRAAEVRQMLRAKSERRQRRGEEPLDIDAEAKRLLEPERRTPSASARMDAELRAEVRQLVVVRNERLTRQGLEPLDVEAETERQLDDLVGSS
;
A
#
# COMPACT_ATOMS: atom_id res chain seq x y z
N MET A 1 23.00 56.84 19.13
CA MET A 1 22.72 57.75 17.99
C MET A 1 21.30 57.46 17.55
N ALA A 2 20.38 58.40 17.75
CA ALA A 2 19.01 58.24 17.26
C ALA A 2 19.05 58.40 15.74
N THR A 3 18.60 57.39 15.00
CA THR A 3 18.46 57.46 13.54
C THR A 3 17.42 58.52 13.21
N SER A 4 17.74 59.39 12.27
CA SER A 4 16.78 60.39 11.79
C SER A 4 15.59 59.69 11.12
N PRO A 5 14.38 60.28 11.15
CA PRO A 5 13.19 59.64 10.59
C PRO A 5 13.33 59.30 9.10
N THR A 6 14.15 60.04 8.36
CA THR A 6 14.50 59.77 6.96
C THR A 6 15.36 58.51 6.82
N GLU A 7 16.37 58.32 7.67
CA GLU A 7 17.20 57.11 7.68
C GLU A 7 16.38 55.87 8.04
N ALA A 8 15.45 55.99 8.98
CA ALA A 8 14.53 54.90 9.34
C ALA A 8 13.65 54.49 8.14
N CYS A 9 13.08 55.46 7.42
CA CYS A 9 12.29 55.18 6.22
C CYS A 9 13.13 54.49 5.12
N VAL A 10 14.35 54.97 4.86
CA VAL A 10 15.24 54.37 3.86
C VAL A 10 15.60 52.92 4.24
N LEU A 11 15.90 52.68 5.52
CA LEU A 11 16.25 51.34 5.99
C LEU A 11 15.07 50.37 5.89
N VAL A 12 13.85 50.81 6.22
CA VAL A 12 12.63 50.00 6.07
C VAL A 12 12.37 49.66 4.60
N LEU A 13 12.52 50.63 3.70
CA LEU A 13 12.34 50.41 2.26
C LEU A 13 13.41 49.47 1.68
N LEU A 14 14.67 49.63 2.09
CA LEU A 14 15.76 48.74 1.68
C LEU A 14 15.53 47.31 2.18
N PHE A 15 15.15 47.16 3.44
CA PHE A 15 14.94 45.84 4.03
C PHE A 15 13.78 45.11 3.38
N THR A 16 12.64 45.77 3.23
CA THR A 16 11.43 45.16 2.64
C THR A 16 11.55 44.97 1.12
N GLY A 17 12.17 45.90 0.41
CA GLY A 17 12.30 45.84 -1.05
C GLY A 17 13.44 44.96 -1.56
N VAL A 18 14.50 44.76 -0.78
CA VAL A 18 15.71 44.05 -1.25
C VAL A 18 16.06 42.88 -0.34
N VAL A 19 16.21 43.11 0.96
CA VAL A 19 16.72 42.07 1.87
C VAL A 19 15.72 40.94 2.06
N ALA A 20 14.47 41.27 2.39
CA ALA A 20 13.40 40.30 2.59
C ALA A 20 13.15 39.39 1.37
N PRO A 21 13.03 39.91 0.12
CA PRO A 21 12.86 39.05 -1.04
C PRO A 21 14.08 38.17 -1.34
N LEU A 22 15.30 38.66 -1.11
CA LEU A 22 16.52 37.83 -1.26
C LEU A 22 16.56 36.69 -0.24
N VAL A 23 16.22 36.97 1.01
CA VAL A 23 16.10 35.94 2.06
C VAL A 23 15.01 34.92 1.71
N GLY A 24 13.86 35.39 1.23
CA GLY A 24 12.77 34.52 0.78
C GLY A 24 13.19 33.59 -0.37
N LEU A 25 13.92 34.11 -1.36
CA LEU A 25 14.43 33.33 -2.49
C LEU A 25 15.44 32.26 -2.03
N LEU A 26 16.34 32.62 -1.10
CA LEU A 26 17.31 31.68 -0.54
C LEU A 26 16.62 30.55 0.24
N LEU A 27 15.63 30.87 1.07
CA LEU A 27 14.87 29.90 1.84
C LEU A 27 14.04 28.97 0.96
N TRP A 28 13.48 29.48 -0.15
CA TRP A 28 12.75 28.65 -1.11
C TRP A 28 13.63 27.57 -1.73
N HIS A 29 14.91 27.87 -2.00
CA HIS A 29 15.84 26.91 -2.58
C HIS A 29 16.25 25.79 -1.60
N VAL A 30 16.27 26.07 -0.29
CA VAL A 30 16.59 25.09 0.77
C VAL A 30 15.35 24.29 1.19
N GLY A 31 14.15 24.86 1.05
CA GLY A 31 12.89 24.27 1.51
C GLY A 31 12.46 22.97 0.82
N GLY A 32 13.04 22.62 -0.34
CA GLY A 32 12.72 21.37 -1.06
C GLY A 32 13.19 20.09 -0.36
N SER A 33 14.06 20.19 0.66
CA SER A 33 14.64 19.03 1.36
C SER A 33 13.68 18.39 2.38
N TRP A 34 12.69 19.13 2.88
CA TRP A 34 11.71 18.63 3.84
C TRP A 34 10.81 17.53 3.25
N ASP A 35 10.58 17.56 1.94
CA ASP A 35 9.76 16.57 1.25
C ASP A 35 10.45 15.19 1.16
N SER A 36 11.75 15.11 1.46
CA SER A 36 12.50 13.84 1.53
C SER A 36 12.56 13.24 2.93
N ILE A 37 12.28 14.03 3.97
CA ILE A 37 12.28 13.58 5.37
C ILE A 37 10.96 12.82 5.62
N GLY A 38 11.05 11.50 5.62
CA GLY A 38 9.91 10.59 5.76
C GLY A 38 9.71 9.64 4.57
N LYS A 39 10.44 9.84 3.47
CA LYS A 39 10.47 8.93 2.31
C LYS A 39 11.65 7.98 2.46
N GLY A 40 11.38 6.69 2.67
CA GLY A 40 12.39 5.65 2.87
C GLY A 40 11.75 4.27 2.98
N PRO A 41 12.55 3.19 3.04
CA PRO A 41 12.03 1.81 3.10
C PRO A 41 11.16 1.50 4.34
N PHE A 42 11.14 2.41 5.31
CA PHE A 42 10.29 2.36 6.51
C PHE A 42 9.21 3.45 6.53
N ALA A 43 9.00 4.18 5.43
CA ALA A 43 7.93 5.16 5.31
C ALA A 43 6.57 4.46 5.39
N ILE A 44 5.59 5.10 6.05
CA ILE A 44 4.20 4.62 6.08
C ILE A 44 3.61 4.58 4.66
N GLU A 45 4.09 5.44 3.75
CA GLU A 45 3.70 5.40 2.32
C GLU A 45 4.17 4.10 1.61
N GLY A 46 5.25 3.48 2.08
CA GLY A 46 5.69 2.15 1.65
C GLY A 46 4.83 0.99 2.19
N GLN A 47 3.86 1.28 3.08
CA GLN A 47 2.81 0.34 3.49
C GLN A 47 1.59 0.40 2.58
N GLN A 48 1.65 1.08 1.41
CA GLN A 48 0.69 0.79 0.37
C GLN A 48 0.72 -0.73 0.11
N PRO A 49 -0.43 -1.43 0.22
CA PRO A 49 -0.49 -2.83 -0.16
C PRO A 49 0.09 -2.93 -1.55
N ARG A 50 1.15 -3.73 -1.69
CA ARG A 50 1.81 -3.96 -2.98
C ARG A 50 0.71 -4.27 -4.00
N PRO A 51 0.65 -3.56 -5.14
CA PRO A 51 -0.41 -3.75 -6.12
C PRO A 51 -0.51 -5.25 -6.42
N ALA A 52 -1.73 -5.78 -6.28
CA ALA A 52 -2.01 -7.19 -6.49
C ALA A 52 -1.47 -7.61 -7.85
N GLY A 53 -0.63 -8.66 -7.89
CA GLY A 53 -0.05 -9.17 -9.14
C GLY A 53 1.43 -8.86 -9.37
N GLN A 54 2.09 -8.02 -8.56
CA GLN A 54 3.55 -7.92 -8.65
C GLN A 54 4.21 -9.16 -8.03
N PRO A 55 4.98 -9.97 -8.80
CA PRO A 55 5.67 -11.11 -8.24
C PRO A 55 6.62 -10.63 -7.13
N ALA A 56 6.63 -11.37 -6.02
CA ALA A 56 7.65 -11.19 -5.00
C ALA A 56 9.03 -11.32 -5.68
N PRO A 57 10.05 -10.58 -5.23
CA PRO A 57 11.40 -10.78 -5.74
C PRO A 57 11.74 -12.27 -5.71
N ALA A 58 12.25 -12.78 -6.83
CA ALA A 58 12.57 -14.20 -6.99
C ALA A 58 13.75 -14.54 -6.08
N VAL A 59 13.45 -14.96 -4.85
CA VAL A 59 14.42 -15.51 -3.91
C VAL A 59 14.56 -17.00 -4.21
N ASP A 60 15.80 -17.49 -4.22
CA ASP A 60 16.06 -18.93 -4.35
C ASP A 60 15.25 -19.71 -3.29
N PRO A 61 14.43 -20.69 -3.70
CA PRO A 61 13.67 -21.53 -2.78
C PRO A 61 14.50 -22.14 -1.64
N ALA A 62 15.77 -22.46 -1.91
CA ALA A 62 16.69 -22.99 -0.90
C ALA A 62 17.03 -21.94 0.18
N ILE A 63 17.26 -20.69 -0.22
CA ILE A 63 17.51 -19.57 0.70
C ILE A 63 16.27 -19.32 1.55
N ARG A 64 15.10 -19.23 0.91
CA ARG A 64 13.82 -19.06 1.62
C ARG A 64 13.59 -20.16 2.65
N ALA A 65 13.90 -21.41 2.31
CA ALA A 65 13.75 -22.53 3.23
C ALA A 65 14.73 -22.49 4.41
N ALA A 66 15.95 -21.98 4.20
CA ALA A 66 16.94 -21.79 5.27
C ALA A 66 16.51 -20.66 6.22
N GLU A 67 16.03 -19.54 5.69
CA GLU A 67 15.54 -18.39 6.46
C GLU A 67 14.34 -18.77 7.33
N VAL A 68 13.35 -19.48 6.77
CA VAL A 68 12.18 -19.97 7.53
C VAL A 68 12.62 -20.86 8.70
N ARG A 69 13.58 -21.78 8.48
CA ARG A 69 14.12 -22.62 9.55
C ARG A 69 14.84 -21.81 10.63
N GLN A 70 15.62 -20.80 10.24
CA GLN A 70 16.30 -19.92 11.20
C GLN A 70 15.30 -19.16 12.08
N MET A 71 14.25 -18.61 11.47
CA MET A 71 13.19 -17.90 12.20
C MET A 71 12.46 -18.83 13.19
N LEU A 72 12.14 -20.06 12.75
CA LEU A 72 11.47 -21.04 13.60
C LEU A 72 12.34 -21.49 14.78
N ARG A 73 13.66 -21.66 14.58
CA ARG A 73 14.60 -21.98 15.67
C ARG A 73 14.61 -20.89 16.73
N ALA A 74 14.76 -19.62 16.30
CA ALA A 74 14.70 -18.49 17.21
C ALA A 74 13.35 -18.40 17.94
N LYS A 75 12.24 -18.72 17.27
CA LYS A 75 10.91 -18.80 17.90
C LYS A 75 10.84 -19.92 18.94
N SER A 76 11.36 -21.10 18.64
CA SER A 76 11.40 -22.24 19.56
C SER A 76 12.23 -21.94 20.81
N GLU A 77 13.39 -21.31 20.66
CA GLU A 77 14.21 -20.89 21.80
C GLU A 77 13.46 -19.90 22.71
N ARG A 78 12.77 -18.93 22.11
CA ARG A 78 11.93 -17.98 22.87
C ARG A 78 10.79 -18.70 23.60
N ARG A 79 10.17 -19.71 22.99
CA ARG A 79 9.13 -20.54 23.63
C ARG A 79 9.67 -21.31 24.83
N GLN A 80 10.81 -21.99 24.64
CA GLN A 80 11.46 -22.75 25.71
C GLN A 80 11.84 -21.87 26.91
N ARG A 81 12.33 -20.64 26.66
CA ARG A 81 12.60 -19.67 27.72
C ARG A 81 11.36 -19.24 28.51
N ARG A 82 10.17 -19.32 27.90
CA ARG A 82 8.88 -19.07 28.56
C ARG A 82 8.28 -20.32 29.22
N GLY A 83 8.98 -21.45 29.18
CA GLY A 83 8.47 -22.73 29.69
C GLY A 83 7.42 -23.38 28.78
N GLU A 84 7.27 -22.91 27.54
CA GLU A 84 6.42 -23.55 26.54
C GLU A 84 7.14 -24.72 25.86
N GLU A 85 6.35 -25.64 25.29
CA GLU A 85 6.87 -26.77 24.53
C GLU A 85 7.70 -26.32 23.31
N PRO A 86 8.86 -26.97 23.03
CA PRO A 86 9.65 -26.73 21.84
C PRO A 86 8.84 -26.93 20.55
N LEU A 87 9.08 -26.07 19.56
CA LEU A 87 8.46 -26.21 18.25
C LEU A 87 9.23 -27.21 17.39
N ASP A 88 8.53 -28.13 16.72
CA ASP A 88 9.11 -28.97 15.66
C ASP A 88 9.43 -28.12 14.42
N ILE A 89 10.71 -27.82 14.25
CA ILE A 89 11.19 -26.89 13.23
C ILE A 89 10.96 -27.43 11.82
N ASP A 90 11.18 -28.72 11.60
CA ASP A 90 11.15 -29.30 10.25
C ASP A 90 9.71 -29.51 9.77
N ALA A 91 8.82 -29.97 10.66
CA ALA A 91 7.40 -30.08 10.36
C ALA A 91 6.78 -28.70 10.06
N GLU A 92 7.12 -27.69 10.84
CA GLU A 92 6.64 -26.31 10.67
C GLU A 92 7.21 -25.64 9.43
N ALA A 93 8.51 -25.83 9.16
CA ALA A 93 9.13 -25.32 7.94
C ALA A 93 8.48 -25.93 6.70
N LYS A 94 8.22 -27.25 6.73
CA LYS A 94 7.51 -27.94 5.65
C LYS A 94 6.11 -27.35 5.45
N ARG A 95 5.35 -27.12 6.53
CA ARG A 95 4.01 -26.51 6.46
C ARG A 95 4.03 -25.11 5.84
N LEU A 96 5.01 -24.28 6.19
CA LEU A 96 5.12 -22.90 5.71
C LEU A 96 5.66 -22.77 4.28
N LEU A 97 6.47 -23.73 3.84
CA LEU A 97 7.04 -23.76 2.50
C LEU A 97 6.16 -24.51 1.49
N GLU A 98 5.19 -25.29 1.97
CA GLU A 98 4.20 -25.90 1.10
C GLU A 98 3.35 -24.79 0.48
N PRO A 99 3.33 -24.65 -0.86
CA PRO A 99 2.51 -23.64 -1.53
C PRO A 99 1.06 -23.87 -1.10
N GLU A 100 0.42 -22.84 -0.53
CA GLU A 100 -0.93 -22.83 0.04
C GLU A 100 -1.89 -23.75 -0.72
N ARG A 101 -1.93 -25.04 -0.36
CA ARG A 101 -2.77 -26.01 -1.07
C ARG A 101 -4.11 -26.22 -0.38
N ARG A 102 -4.36 -25.60 0.78
CA ARG A 102 -5.57 -25.84 1.58
C ARG A 102 -5.96 -24.63 2.39
N THR A 103 -6.33 -23.54 1.72
CA THR A 103 -7.30 -22.51 2.13
C THR A 103 -7.40 -21.58 0.91
N PRO A 104 -8.58 -21.23 0.38
CA PRO A 104 -8.64 -20.19 -0.65
C PRO A 104 -7.92 -18.98 -0.08
N SER A 105 -6.83 -18.56 -0.75
CA SER A 105 -5.98 -17.46 -0.31
C SER A 105 -6.86 -16.25 0.01
N ALA A 106 -6.39 -15.34 0.86
CA ALA A 106 -7.12 -14.10 1.13
C ALA A 106 -7.52 -13.38 -0.17
N SER A 107 -6.67 -13.46 -1.21
CA SER A 107 -6.99 -12.99 -2.56
C SER A 107 -8.15 -13.76 -3.20
N ALA A 108 -8.12 -15.10 -3.22
CA ALA A 108 -9.20 -15.89 -3.82
C ALA A 108 -10.55 -15.72 -3.12
N ARG A 109 -10.56 -15.46 -1.81
CA ARG A 109 -11.79 -15.11 -1.07
C ARG A 109 -12.29 -13.73 -1.46
N MET A 110 -11.39 -12.75 -1.53
CA MET A 110 -11.70 -11.39 -1.96
C MET A 110 -12.24 -11.38 -3.40
N ASP A 111 -11.67 -12.19 -4.30
CA ASP A 111 -12.12 -12.35 -5.68
C ASP A 111 -13.53 -12.98 -5.77
N ALA A 112 -13.86 -13.89 -4.85
CA ALA A 112 -15.19 -14.49 -4.75
C ALA A 112 -16.23 -13.50 -4.21
N GLU A 113 -15.86 -12.72 -3.20
CA GLU A 113 -16.69 -11.67 -2.62
C GLU A 113 -17.00 -10.56 -3.64
N LEU A 114 -15.96 -10.08 -4.34
CA LEU A 114 -16.11 -9.07 -5.39
C LEU A 114 -17.03 -9.56 -6.53
N ARG A 115 -16.87 -10.81 -6.97
CA ARG A 115 -17.77 -11.42 -7.97
C ARG A 115 -19.23 -11.43 -7.50
N ALA A 116 -19.48 -11.73 -6.22
CA ALA A 116 -20.83 -11.75 -5.67
C ALA A 116 -21.46 -10.34 -5.66
N GLU A 117 -20.67 -9.31 -5.33
CA GLU A 117 -21.11 -7.92 -5.35
C GLU A 117 -21.46 -7.46 -6.77
N VAL A 118 -20.59 -7.72 -7.75
CA VAL A 118 -20.82 -7.37 -9.16
C VAL A 118 -22.07 -8.07 -9.69
N ARG A 119 -22.25 -9.35 -9.38
CA ARG A 119 -23.46 -10.11 -9.73
C ARG A 119 -24.72 -9.43 -9.19
N GLN A 120 -24.69 -8.97 -7.95
CA GLN A 120 -25.83 -8.30 -7.32
C GLN A 120 -26.17 -6.98 -8.01
N LEU A 121 -25.15 -6.21 -8.43
CA LEU A 121 -25.35 -5.00 -9.22
C LEU A 121 -26.03 -5.29 -10.56
N VAL A 122 -25.64 -6.37 -11.24
CA VAL A 122 -26.26 -6.80 -12.51
C VAL A 122 -27.71 -7.22 -12.31
N VAL A 123 -28.02 -7.95 -11.24
CA VAL A 123 -29.40 -8.32 -10.90
C VAL A 123 -30.27 -7.07 -10.69
N VAL A 124 -29.81 -6.12 -9.88
CA VAL A 124 -30.53 -4.85 -9.64
C VAL A 124 -30.71 -4.07 -10.94
N ARG A 125 -29.71 -4.08 -11.83
CA ARG A 125 -29.81 -3.46 -13.16
C ARG A 125 -30.88 -4.12 -14.02
N ASN A 126 -30.95 -5.45 -14.02
CA ASN A 126 -31.97 -6.20 -14.74
C ASN A 126 -33.39 -5.93 -14.22
N GLU A 127 -33.56 -5.80 -12.90
CA GLU A 127 -34.85 -5.39 -12.32
C GLU A 127 -35.28 -4.00 -12.82
N ARG A 128 -34.32 -3.09 -13.03
CA ARG A 128 -34.60 -1.78 -13.62
C ARG A 128 -34.92 -1.88 -15.11
N LEU A 129 -34.18 -2.67 -15.88
CA LEU A 129 -34.42 -2.88 -17.32
C LEU A 129 -35.81 -3.50 -17.57
N THR A 130 -36.17 -4.51 -16.79
CA THR A 130 -37.47 -5.18 -16.88
C THR A 130 -38.61 -4.19 -16.58
N ARG A 131 -38.46 -3.32 -15.58
CA ARG A 131 -39.43 -2.24 -15.30
C ARG A 131 -39.55 -1.22 -16.44
N GLN A 132 -38.52 -1.07 -17.26
CA GLN A 132 -38.50 -0.22 -18.45
C GLN A 132 -39.00 -0.95 -19.71
N GLY A 133 -39.40 -2.22 -19.61
CA GLY A 133 -39.82 -3.04 -20.74
C GLY A 133 -38.67 -3.45 -21.66
N LEU A 134 -37.42 -3.36 -21.19
CA LEU A 134 -36.23 -3.81 -21.91
C LEU A 134 -35.91 -5.27 -21.58
N GLU A 135 -35.21 -5.93 -22.50
CA GLU A 135 -34.74 -7.30 -22.30
C GLU A 135 -33.65 -7.35 -21.20
N PRO A 136 -33.75 -8.25 -20.22
CA PRO A 136 -32.74 -8.40 -19.17
C PRO A 136 -31.43 -8.97 -19.74
N LEU A 137 -30.30 -8.53 -19.16
CA LEU A 137 -28.97 -9.01 -19.51
C LEU A 137 -28.71 -10.39 -18.92
N ASP A 138 -27.85 -11.19 -19.54
CA ASP A 138 -27.33 -12.41 -18.93
C ASP A 138 -26.46 -12.06 -17.71
N VAL A 139 -26.86 -12.55 -16.54
CA VAL A 139 -26.22 -12.19 -15.28
C VAL A 139 -24.78 -12.68 -15.20
N GLU A 140 -24.50 -13.90 -15.66
CA GLU A 140 -23.15 -14.46 -15.56
C GLU A 140 -22.23 -13.77 -16.55
N ALA A 141 -22.65 -13.66 -17.82
CA ALA A 141 -21.84 -13.06 -18.86
C ALA A 141 -21.54 -11.57 -18.57
N GLU A 142 -22.50 -10.83 -18.04
CA GLU A 142 -22.30 -9.42 -17.68
C GLU A 142 -21.43 -9.28 -16.41
N THR A 143 -21.53 -10.23 -15.46
CA THR A 143 -20.64 -10.25 -14.28
C THR A 143 -19.20 -10.48 -14.69
N GLU A 144 -18.94 -11.43 -15.60
CA GLU A 144 -17.61 -11.68 -16.15
C GLU A 144 -17.08 -10.45 -16.90
N ARG A 145 -17.88 -9.82 -17.77
CA ARG A 145 -17.47 -8.61 -18.49
C ARG A 145 -17.07 -7.48 -17.54
N GLN A 146 -17.87 -7.23 -16.49
CA GLN A 146 -17.59 -6.15 -15.54
C GLN A 146 -16.37 -6.45 -14.66
N LEU A 147 -16.14 -7.72 -14.31
CA LEU A 147 -14.92 -8.11 -13.60
C LEU A 147 -13.68 -7.91 -14.48
N ASP A 148 -13.74 -8.27 -15.76
CA ASP A 148 -12.64 -8.07 -16.71
C ASP A 148 -12.36 -6.58 -16.94
N ASP A 149 -13.40 -5.75 -17.07
CA ASP A 149 -13.26 -4.29 -17.17
C ASP A 149 -12.57 -3.69 -15.93
N LEU A 150 -12.97 -4.14 -14.72
CA LEU A 150 -12.38 -3.65 -13.46
C LEU A 150 -10.90 -4.06 -13.32
N VAL A 151 -10.56 -5.30 -13.69
CA VAL A 151 -9.18 -5.81 -13.61
C VAL A 151 -8.28 -5.25 -14.72
N GLY A 152 -8.83 -4.98 -15.91
CA GLY A 152 -8.08 -4.42 -17.04
C GLY A 152 -7.87 -2.90 -16.98
N SER A 153 -8.61 -2.20 -16.12
CA SER A 153 -8.55 -0.73 -15.98
C SER A 153 -7.57 -0.21 -14.92
N SER A 154 -6.82 -1.11 -14.25
CA SER A 154 -5.87 -0.79 -13.16
C SER A 154 -4.42 -0.64 -13.62
#